data_AF-A0A8E0M875-F1
#
_entry.id   AF-A0A8E0M875-F1
#
_cell.length_a   1.000
_cell.length_b   1.000
_cell.length_c   1.000
_cell.angle_alpha   90.00
_cell.angle_beta   90.00
_cell.angle_gamma   90.00
#
_symmetry.space_group_name_H-M   'P 1'
#
loop_
_entity.id
_entity.type
_entity.pdbx_description
1 polymer ?
#
loop_
_entity_poly.entity_id
_entity_poly.type
_entity_poly.pdbx_seq_one_letter_code
_entity_poly.pdbx_strand_id
1 'polypeptide(L)'
;GADGRTAYAHFAYANSQDGKTDFSTTDSNRKYIGFYSDFTSGDSTNPSDYSWSLIKGADGADGKDGVPGKPGADGKTPYFHIAYADSSDGRTNFSLDTPGSRKYIGSYTDFTQADSNNPALYSWQLVQGPKGDTGPQGPQGPQGPQGLQGVPGSKDVPYPYVQLSAPVSPKKGDTWWHGTSYADATALQLYDGTKWIDQSIAQAVLSIKKLQSIEVDSSTFNSPDINSPFSHVQIDGAKSSGNLELKDANLSILGNIEDNNGNPNGQYYKSLLSPNGMFNYITTPDQKGNMSSVALQRGALQLQTLISDPSAATKKYIQSEFTSKDNVTFFYVNTTALRNIDIDYAYIYYTRRGNLVTVNFQIHTIANQYNYLRLADIRPGYKPLLTNNIVASCLSFSDPGQSTAMYSSTPSGGTVGWYSNISKASGSYGGSVSYLTQDDYPTGDSFFG
;
A
#
# COMPACT_ATOMS: atom_id res chain seq x y z
N GLY A 1 30.61 -53.84 20.34
CA GLY A 1 31.32 -53.06 21.39
C GLY A 1 31.41 -53.92 22.63
N ALA A 2 31.30 -53.35 23.84
CA ALA A 2 31.32 -54.09 25.13
C ALA A 2 30.22 -55.16 25.28
N ASP A 3 29.33 -55.30 24.29
CA ASP A 3 28.24 -56.26 24.14
C ASP A 3 28.51 -57.35 23.07
N GLY A 4 29.70 -57.39 22.46
CA GLY A 4 30.10 -58.40 21.47
C GLY A 4 29.45 -58.24 20.08
N ARG A 5 28.67 -57.19 19.84
CA ARG A 5 28.04 -56.93 18.54
C ARG A 5 28.94 -56.11 17.60
N THR A 6 28.94 -56.47 16.32
CA THR A 6 29.63 -55.75 15.24
C THR A 6 28.77 -54.57 14.81
N ALA A 7 29.31 -53.35 14.92
CA ALA A 7 28.67 -52.16 14.36
C ALA A 7 29.09 -51.99 12.89
N TYR A 8 28.13 -51.62 12.04
CA TYR A 8 28.34 -51.31 10.64
C TYR A 8 28.25 -49.80 10.42
N ALA A 9 29.18 -49.26 9.64
CA ALA A 9 29.17 -47.87 9.20
C ALA A 9 28.55 -47.81 7.80
N HIS A 10 27.59 -46.91 7.62
CA HIS A 10 26.86 -46.70 6.38
C HIS A 10 27.11 -45.29 5.86
N PHE A 11 27.27 -45.20 4.55
CA PHE A 11 27.42 -43.94 3.84
C PHE A 11 26.30 -43.79 2.81
N ALA A 12 25.75 -42.59 2.71
CA ALA A 12 24.79 -42.22 1.68
C ALA A 12 25.12 -40.85 1.10
N TYR A 13 24.48 -40.49 0.00
CA TYR A 13 24.78 -39.30 -0.80
C TYR A 13 23.49 -38.61 -1.21
N ALA A 14 23.47 -37.27 -1.16
CA ALA A 14 22.30 -36.47 -1.48
C ALA A 14 22.63 -35.07 -2.03
N ASN A 15 21.66 -34.44 -2.68
CA ASN A 15 21.75 -33.07 -3.20
C ASN A 15 21.06 -32.03 -2.29
N SER A 16 20.60 -32.43 -1.10
CA SER A 16 20.07 -31.54 -0.07
C SER A 16 20.67 -31.81 1.32
N GLN A 17 20.67 -30.78 2.16
CA GLN A 17 21.17 -30.83 3.54
C GLN A 17 20.39 -31.79 4.45
N ASP A 18 19.16 -32.14 4.09
CA ASP A 18 18.33 -33.10 4.82
C ASP A 18 18.33 -34.50 4.18
N GLY A 19 19.15 -34.71 3.14
CA GLY A 19 19.32 -36.02 2.51
C GLY A 19 18.26 -36.44 1.50
N LYS A 20 17.18 -35.67 1.36
CA LYS A 20 15.99 -36.11 0.63
C LYS A 20 16.06 -35.93 -0.87
N THR A 21 16.70 -34.86 -1.33
CA THR A 21 16.85 -34.60 -2.77
C THR A 21 17.92 -35.51 -3.32
N ASP A 22 17.55 -36.36 -4.27
CA ASP A 22 18.44 -37.34 -4.88
C ASP A 22 19.18 -38.15 -3.79
N PHE A 23 18.46 -38.90 -2.96
CA PHE A 23 19.11 -39.84 -2.03
C PHE A 23 19.74 -41.01 -2.81
N SER A 24 20.92 -41.45 -2.40
CA SER A 24 21.53 -42.67 -2.91
C SER A 24 22.50 -43.27 -1.90
N THR A 25 22.46 -44.58 -1.71
CA THR A 25 23.47 -45.31 -0.94
C THR A 25 24.70 -45.68 -1.78
N THR A 26 24.70 -45.39 -3.08
CA THR A 26 25.74 -45.87 -4.02
C THR A 26 26.31 -44.80 -4.97
N ASP A 27 25.55 -43.74 -5.26
CA ASP A 27 25.98 -42.68 -6.18
C ASP A 27 26.71 -41.57 -5.43
N SER A 28 28.03 -41.63 -5.43
CA SER A 28 28.89 -40.68 -4.73
C SER A 28 28.97 -39.30 -5.37
N ASN A 29 28.41 -39.09 -6.57
CA ASN A 29 28.45 -37.78 -7.25
C ASN A 29 27.30 -36.85 -6.81
N ARG A 30 27.16 -36.64 -5.49
CA ARG A 30 26.15 -35.74 -4.90
C ARG A 30 26.83 -34.66 -4.04
N LYS A 31 26.07 -33.65 -3.63
CA LYS A 31 26.60 -32.48 -2.90
C LYS A 31 26.87 -32.76 -1.41
N TYR A 32 26.12 -33.67 -0.81
CA TYR A 32 26.16 -34.03 0.61
C TYR A 32 26.48 -35.52 0.78
N ILE A 33 27.21 -35.85 1.84
CA ILE A 33 27.38 -37.21 2.34
C ILE A 33 26.62 -37.36 3.65
N GLY A 34 25.95 -38.48 3.82
CA GLY A 34 25.25 -38.89 5.02
C GLY A 34 26.04 -40.00 5.70
N PHE A 35 26.20 -39.92 7.02
CA PHE A 35 26.77 -40.98 7.83
C PHE A 35 25.73 -41.53 8.81
N TYR A 36 25.66 -42.85 8.89
CA TYR A 36 24.82 -43.58 9.82
C TYR A 36 25.58 -44.80 10.34
N SER A 37 25.36 -45.20 11.60
CA SER A 37 25.90 -46.46 12.12
C SER A 37 24.85 -47.20 12.92
N ASP A 38 24.80 -48.51 12.72
CA ASP A 38 23.92 -49.41 13.45
C ASP A 38 24.56 -50.80 13.57
N PHE A 39 23.74 -51.82 13.85
CA PHE A 39 24.17 -53.22 13.95
C PHE A 39 23.63 -54.09 12.80
N THR A 40 23.12 -53.49 11.72
CA THR A 40 22.63 -54.19 10.55
C THR A 40 23.61 -54.04 9.39
N SER A 41 23.80 -55.09 8.60
CA SER A 41 24.78 -55.05 7.50
C SER A 41 24.28 -54.27 6.27
N GLY A 42 23.00 -53.92 6.22
CA GLY A 42 22.39 -53.29 5.05
C GLY A 42 22.24 -51.78 5.24
N ASP A 43 22.50 -51.00 4.20
CA ASP A 43 22.32 -49.55 4.24
C ASP A 43 20.85 -49.18 4.47
N SER A 44 20.60 -48.18 5.32
CA SER A 44 19.25 -47.63 5.47
C SER A 44 18.82 -46.93 4.19
N THR A 45 17.56 -47.13 3.80
CA THR A 45 16.94 -46.39 2.69
C THR A 45 16.22 -45.12 3.16
N ASN A 46 16.22 -44.84 4.47
CA ASN A 46 15.64 -43.65 5.05
C ASN A 46 16.71 -42.55 5.21
N PRO A 47 16.63 -41.44 4.45
CA PRO A 47 17.59 -40.36 4.56
C PRO A 47 17.69 -39.75 5.95
N SER A 48 16.64 -39.85 6.77
CA SER A 48 16.60 -39.24 8.11
C SER A 48 17.47 -39.98 9.15
N ASP A 49 17.89 -41.20 8.85
CA ASP A 49 18.80 -41.97 9.72
C ASP A 49 20.24 -41.45 9.61
N TYR A 50 20.55 -40.79 8.49
CA TYR A 50 21.88 -40.26 8.21
C TYR A 50 22.05 -38.84 8.74
N SER A 51 23.22 -38.58 9.30
CA SER A 51 23.69 -37.22 9.57
C SER A 51 24.39 -36.69 8.34
N TRP A 52 23.80 -35.67 7.72
CA TRP A 52 24.22 -35.11 6.44
C TRP A 52 25.15 -33.94 6.59
N SER A 53 26.18 -33.92 5.76
CA SER A 53 27.12 -32.82 5.66
C SER A 53 27.55 -32.59 4.23
N LEU A 54 27.86 -31.32 3.91
CA LEU A 54 28.24 -30.91 2.56
C LEU A 54 29.67 -31.39 2.26
N ILE A 55 29.84 -32.14 1.17
CA ILE A 55 31.16 -32.63 0.73
C ILE A 55 31.75 -31.83 -0.43
N LYS A 56 30.91 -31.09 -1.16
CA LYS A 56 31.36 -30.14 -2.19
C LYS A 56 31.12 -28.73 -1.67
N GLY A 57 32.15 -28.11 -1.10
CA GLY A 57 32.15 -26.67 -0.86
C GLY A 57 31.84 -25.93 -2.17
N ALA A 58 31.16 -24.79 -2.09
CA ALA A 58 30.79 -23.96 -3.23
C ALA A 58 32.00 -23.48 -4.08
N ASP A 59 33.23 -23.74 -3.61
CA ASP A 59 34.45 -23.10 -4.09
C ASP A 59 35.53 -24.10 -4.56
N GLY A 60 35.26 -25.42 -4.55
CA GLY A 60 36.21 -26.41 -5.10
C GLY A 60 37.56 -26.50 -4.38
N ALA A 61 37.64 -26.14 -3.10
CA ALA A 61 38.82 -26.37 -2.27
C ALA A 61 38.77 -27.77 -1.63
N ASP A 62 39.89 -28.49 -1.76
CA ASP A 62 40.09 -29.90 -1.41
C ASP A 62 39.81 -30.24 0.07
N GLY A 63 39.28 -31.44 0.30
CA GLY A 63 38.91 -32.02 1.60
C GLY A 63 40.07 -32.21 2.58
N LYS A 64 40.48 -31.14 3.24
CA LYS A 64 41.44 -31.12 4.37
C LYS A 64 40.80 -30.80 5.73
N ASP A 65 39.49 -30.53 5.74
CA ASP A 65 38.73 -30.20 6.93
C ASP A 65 37.78 -31.33 7.29
N GLY A 66 37.67 -31.58 8.58
CA GLY A 66 36.67 -32.46 9.16
C GLY A 66 35.27 -31.98 8.85
N VAL A 67 34.36 -32.93 8.82
CA VAL A 67 32.96 -32.72 8.50
C VAL A 67 32.23 -32.18 9.74
N PRO A 68 31.67 -30.95 9.72
CA PRO A 68 30.97 -30.40 10.89
C PRO A 68 29.70 -31.19 11.21
N GLY A 69 29.57 -31.60 12.46
CA GLY A 69 28.38 -32.21 13.04
C GLY A 69 27.38 -31.17 13.58
N LYS A 70 26.24 -31.64 14.08
CA LYS A 70 25.27 -30.76 14.77
C LYS A 70 25.89 -30.26 16.09
N PRO A 71 25.73 -28.96 16.44
CA PRO A 71 26.20 -28.45 17.73
C PRO A 71 25.61 -29.24 18.90
N GLY A 72 26.46 -29.56 19.87
CA GLY A 72 26.03 -30.15 21.15
C GLY A 72 25.19 -29.20 21.97
N ALA A 73 24.58 -29.68 23.06
CA ALA A 73 23.81 -28.84 23.99
C ALA A 73 24.67 -27.74 24.65
N ASP A 74 25.99 -27.87 24.62
CA ASP A 74 26.98 -26.90 25.08
C ASP A 74 27.39 -25.88 24.00
N GLY A 75 26.77 -25.92 22.82
CA GLY A 75 27.02 -25.00 21.70
C GLY A 75 28.28 -25.29 20.90
N LYS A 76 29.02 -26.38 21.19
CA LYS A 76 30.23 -26.75 20.44
C LYS A 76 29.90 -27.62 19.24
N THR A 77 30.57 -27.36 18.12
CA THR A 77 30.45 -28.14 16.88
C THR A 77 31.52 -29.22 16.85
N PRO A 78 31.16 -30.52 16.93
CA PRO A 78 32.12 -31.60 16.71
C PRO A 78 32.45 -31.72 15.22
N TYR A 79 33.68 -32.09 14.90
CA TYR A 79 34.16 -32.36 13.53
C TYR A 79 34.49 -33.85 13.40
N PHE A 80 33.98 -34.48 12.34
CA PHE A 80 34.26 -35.87 12.01
C PHE A 80 35.31 -35.95 10.91
N HIS A 81 36.37 -36.71 11.14
CA HIS A 81 37.53 -36.83 10.27
C HIS A 81 37.62 -38.24 9.66
N ILE A 82 38.01 -38.31 8.39
CA ILE A 82 38.29 -39.56 7.68
C ILE A 82 39.75 -39.57 7.23
N ALA A 83 40.42 -40.70 7.38
CA ALA A 83 41.74 -40.94 6.82
C ALA A 83 41.82 -42.33 6.17
N TYR A 84 42.85 -42.57 5.37
CA TYR A 84 43.08 -43.82 4.66
C TYR A 84 44.50 -44.35 4.89
N ALA A 85 44.64 -45.68 5.02
CA ALA A 85 45.93 -46.34 5.24
C ALA A 85 45.97 -47.76 4.64
N ASP A 86 47.17 -48.32 4.52
CA ASP A 86 47.39 -49.70 4.08
C ASP A 86 47.60 -50.69 5.22
N SER A 87 47.61 -50.20 6.47
CA SER A 87 47.76 -51.02 7.68
C SER A 87 46.61 -50.82 8.67
N SER A 88 46.35 -51.85 9.46
CA SER A 88 45.31 -51.87 10.50
C SER A 88 45.53 -50.89 11.64
N ASP A 89 46.71 -50.29 11.72
CA ASP A 89 47.09 -49.28 12.71
C ASP A 89 47.25 -47.88 12.11
N GLY A 90 46.94 -47.71 10.82
CA GLY A 90 46.96 -46.42 10.14
C GLY A 90 48.33 -45.89 9.71
N ARG A 91 49.42 -46.55 10.12
CA ARG A 91 50.77 -45.98 9.99
C ARG A 91 51.38 -46.16 8.61
N THR A 92 50.99 -47.23 7.91
CA THR A 92 51.53 -47.52 6.57
C THR A 92 50.76 -46.71 5.54
N ASN A 93 51.49 -45.79 4.91
CA ASN A 93 50.98 -44.89 3.90
C ASN A 93 49.70 -44.14 4.35
N PHE A 94 49.75 -43.44 5.48
CA PHE A 94 48.65 -42.57 5.90
C PHE A 94 48.33 -41.49 4.85
N SER A 95 47.05 -41.20 4.62
CA SER A 95 46.59 -40.16 3.71
C SER A 95 45.27 -39.55 4.18
N LEU A 96 45.15 -38.23 4.06
CA LEU A 96 43.94 -37.46 4.34
C LEU A 96 43.14 -37.14 3.07
N ASP A 97 43.75 -37.19 1.90
CA ASP A 97 43.14 -36.62 0.69
C ASP A 97 42.11 -37.57 0.03
N THR A 98 42.54 -38.76 -0.42
CA THR A 98 41.67 -39.69 -1.17
C THR A 98 41.98 -41.16 -0.87
N PRO A 99 40.96 -42.05 -0.95
CA PRO A 99 41.11 -43.46 -0.64
C PRO A 99 42.11 -44.21 -1.53
N GLY A 100 42.33 -43.79 -2.78
CA GLY A 100 43.20 -44.51 -3.72
C GLY A 100 42.92 -46.02 -3.75
N SER A 101 43.97 -46.83 -3.57
CA SER A 101 43.89 -48.29 -3.38
C SER A 101 44.09 -48.72 -1.92
N ARG A 102 43.78 -47.84 -0.96
CA ARG A 102 44.04 -48.06 0.47
C ARG A 102 43.11 -49.12 1.03
N LYS A 103 43.65 -49.99 1.87
CA LYS A 103 42.92 -51.14 2.42
C LYS A 103 42.05 -50.79 3.63
N TYR A 104 42.45 -49.77 4.38
CA TYR A 104 41.83 -49.38 5.64
C TYR A 104 41.31 -47.94 5.59
N ILE A 105 40.13 -47.73 6.18
CA ILE A 105 39.55 -46.42 6.45
C ILE A 105 39.61 -46.16 7.95
N GLY A 106 40.04 -44.97 8.34
CA GLY A 106 40.16 -44.51 9.71
C GLY A 106 39.12 -43.42 9.97
N SER A 107 38.47 -43.47 11.13
CA SER A 107 37.53 -42.42 11.57
C SER A 107 37.92 -41.85 12.93
N TYR A 108 37.82 -40.53 13.09
CA TYR A 108 38.09 -39.81 14.33
C TYR A 108 37.10 -38.64 14.50
N THR A 109 36.89 -38.17 15.73
CA THR A 109 36.02 -37.01 16.00
C THR A 109 36.62 -36.15 17.10
N ASP A 110 36.70 -34.86 16.89
CA ASP A 110 37.06 -33.88 17.91
C ASP A 110 36.30 -32.55 17.72
N PHE A 111 36.85 -31.44 18.24
CA PHE A 111 36.29 -30.11 18.07
C PHE A 111 37.19 -29.18 17.23
N THR A 112 38.18 -29.75 16.54
CA THR A 112 39.14 -29.07 15.68
C THR A 112 38.67 -29.20 14.24
N GLN A 113 38.57 -28.09 13.51
CA GLN A 113 38.10 -28.16 12.12
C GLN A 113 39.10 -28.89 11.21
N ALA A 114 40.41 -28.71 11.41
CA ALA A 114 41.43 -29.30 10.56
C ALA A 114 41.66 -30.78 10.88
N ASP A 115 41.88 -31.60 9.84
CA ASP A 115 42.20 -33.02 10.00
C ASP A 115 43.51 -33.26 10.76
N SER A 116 43.53 -34.28 11.62
CA SER A 116 44.75 -34.67 12.33
C SER A 116 45.67 -35.52 11.45
N ASN A 117 46.96 -35.17 11.43
CA ASN A 117 48.01 -35.97 10.80
C ASN A 117 48.52 -37.12 11.70
N ASN A 118 47.92 -37.33 12.86
CA ASN A 118 48.30 -38.40 13.77
C ASN A 118 47.44 -39.66 13.54
N PRO A 119 47.95 -40.71 12.89
CA PRO A 119 47.18 -41.93 12.60
C PRO A 119 46.67 -42.65 13.85
N ALA A 120 47.26 -42.41 15.02
CA ALA A 120 46.86 -43.05 16.28
C ALA A 120 45.54 -42.51 16.86
N LEU A 121 45.04 -41.37 16.37
CA LEU A 121 43.73 -40.84 16.78
C LEU A 121 42.57 -41.51 16.04
N TYR A 122 42.84 -42.09 14.87
CA TYR A 122 41.83 -42.73 14.03
C TYR A 122 41.58 -44.17 14.47
N SER A 123 40.31 -44.56 14.50
CA SER A 123 39.89 -45.95 14.62
C SER A 123 39.82 -46.56 13.22
N TRP A 124 40.67 -47.56 12.95
CA TRP A 124 40.85 -48.14 11.61
C TRP A 124 40.01 -49.38 11.39
N GLN A 125 39.38 -49.46 10.21
CA GLN A 125 38.60 -50.60 9.74
C GLN A 125 39.07 -51.03 8.35
N LEU A 126 39.17 -52.35 8.11
CA LEU A 126 39.47 -52.89 6.80
C LEU A 126 38.23 -52.77 5.91
N VAL A 127 38.33 -52.07 4.79
CA VAL A 127 37.23 -51.86 3.83
C VAL A 127 37.45 -52.57 2.50
N GLN A 128 38.69 -52.98 2.20
CA GLN A 128 38.98 -53.75 1.00
C GLN A 128 39.06 -55.26 1.32
N GLY A 129 37.98 -55.99 1.06
CA GLY A 129 38.01 -57.45 1.02
C GLY A 129 38.82 -57.97 -0.18
N PRO A 130 39.35 -59.22 -0.15
CA PRO A 130 39.98 -59.80 -1.33
C PRO A 130 38.98 -59.81 -2.49
N LYS A 131 39.45 -59.37 -3.68
CA LYS A 131 38.75 -59.54 -4.95
C LYS A 131 38.30 -61.01 -5.05
N GLY A 132 36.99 -61.25 -5.05
CA GLY A 132 36.46 -62.59 -5.23
C GLY A 132 36.91 -63.16 -6.58
N ASP A 133 37.35 -64.42 -6.58
CA ASP A 133 37.68 -65.14 -7.80
C ASP A 133 36.45 -65.18 -8.73
N THR A 134 36.71 -65.00 -10.03
CA THR A 134 35.72 -65.15 -11.09
C THR A 134 35.05 -66.53 -11.00
N GLY A 135 33.77 -66.57 -10.64
CA GLY A 135 32.98 -67.80 -10.72
C GLY A 135 32.85 -68.28 -12.17
N PRO A 136 32.85 -69.59 -12.46
CA PRO A 136 32.65 -70.09 -13.81
C PRO A 136 31.28 -69.65 -14.36
N GLN A 137 31.26 -69.27 -15.64
CA GLN A 137 30.08 -68.84 -16.39
C GLN A 137 28.94 -69.87 -16.26
N GLY A 138 27.80 -69.45 -15.70
CA GLY A 138 26.58 -70.25 -15.71
C GLY A 138 26.05 -70.44 -17.15
N PRO A 139 25.39 -71.57 -17.47
CA PRO A 139 24.77 -71.76 -18.78
C PRO A 139 23.73 -70.66 -19.04
N GLN A 140 23.68 -70.17 -20.28
CA GLN A 140 22.78 -69.12 -20.74
C GLN A 140 21.32 -69.45 -20.36
N GLY A 141 20.70 -68.60 -19.55
CA GLY A 141 19.27 -68.72 -19.22
C GLY A 141 18.39 -68.54 -20.47
N PRO A 142 17.24 -69.20 -20.56
CA PRO A 142 16.30 -68.99 -21.67
C PRO A 142 15.91 -67.52 -21.74
N GLN A 143 15.88 -66.97 -22.96
CA GLN A 143 15.45 -65.61 -23.25
C GLN A 143 14.11 -65.32 -22.59
N GLY A 144 14.06 -64.33 -21.69
CA GLY A 144 12.82 -63.89 -21.07
C GLY A 144 11.82 -63.43 -22.15
N PRO A 145 10.51 -63.62 -21.96
CA PRO A 145 9.52 -63.11 -22.91
C PRO A 145 9.74 -61.60 -23.09
N GLN A 146 9.75 -61.17 -24.35
CA GLN A 146 9.84 -59.77 -24.74
C GLN A 146 8.85 -58.97 -23.87
N GLY A 147 9.36 -58.00 -23.11
CA GLY A 147 8.50 -57.11 -22.33
C GLY A 147 7.46 -56.50 -23.25
N LEU A 148 6.20 -56.41 -22.79
CA LEU A 148 5.14 -55.72 -23.53
C LEU A 148 5.68 -54.37 -23.98
N GLN A 149 5.70 -54.15 -25.30
CA GLN A 149 6.00 -52.86 -25.90
C GLN A 149 5.17 -51.82 -25.16
N GLY A 150 5.82 -50.85 -24.52
CA GLY A 150 5.12 -49.72 -23.89
C GLY A 150 4.12 -49.17 -24.90
N VAL A 151 2.87 -49.00 -24.49
CA VAL A 151 1.80 -48.47 -25.35
C VAL A 151 2.36 -47.23 -26.05
N PRO A 152 2.42 -47.18 -27.40
CA PRO A 152 2.79 -45.96 -28.08
C PRO A 152 1.88 -44.84 -27.56
N GLY A 153 2.47 -43.72 -27.13
CA GLY A 153 1.68 -42.55 -26.72
C GLY A 153 0.62 -42.28 -27.77
N SER A 154 -0.64 -42.12 -27.35
CA SER A 154 -1.79 -42.01 -28.25
C SER A 154 -1.47 -41.04 -29.40
N LYS A 155 -1.47 -41.57 -30.62
CA LYS A 155 -1.21 -40.83 -31.86
C LYS A 155 -2.25 -39.73 -32.12
N ASP A 156 -3.32 -39.67 -31.34
CA ASP A 156 -4.49 -38.81 -31.55
C ASP A 156 -4.66 -37.73 -30.45
N VAL A 157 -3.64 -37.49 -29.63
CA VAL A 157 -3.66 -36.41 -28.62
C VAL A 157 -3.17 -35.09 -29.24
N PRO A 158 -3.95 -34.00 -29.15
CA PRO A 158 -3.51 -32.68 -29.56
C PRO A 158 -2.27 -32.20 -28.79
N TYR A 159 -1.39 -31.44 -29.43
CA TYR A 159 -0.12 -30.96 -28.86
C TYR A 159 0.13 -29.46 -29.11
N PRO A 160 0.75 -28.73 -28.15
CA PRO A 160 1.16 -27.34 -28.36
C PRO A 160 2.51 -27.23 -29.10
N TYR A 161 2.51 -26.61 -30.27
CA TYR A 161 3.71 -26.26 -31.03
C TYR A 161 4.26 -24.89 -30.61
N VAL A 162 5.59 -24.79 -30.47
CA VAL A 162 6.31 -23.53 -30.27
C VAL A 162 7.44 -23.46 -31.32
N GLN A 163 7.18 -22.80 -32.44
CA GLN A 163 8.12 -22.70 -33.57
C GLN A 163 7.73 -21.57 -34.53
N LEU A 164 8.66 -21.15 -35.39
CA LEU A 164 8.46 -20.01 -36.31
C LEU A 164 7.64 -20.32 -37.55
N SER A 165 7.67 -21.57 -38.03
CA SER A 165 6.96 -22.02 -39.23
C SER A 165 5.75 -22.88 -38.87
N ALA A 166 4.71 -22.82 -39.69
CA ALA A 166 3.50 -23.60 -39.49
C ALA A 166 3.83 -25.11 -39.38
N PRO A 167 3.30 -25.82 -38.37
CA PRO A 167 3.49 -27.26 -38.25
C PRO A 167 3.03 -28.00 -39.51
N VAL A 168 3.84 -28.97 -39.95
CA VAL A 168 3.50 -29.86 -41.05
C VAL A 168 2.63 -31.00 -40.53
N SER A 169 1.56 -31.31 -41.27
CA SER A 169 0.57 -32.35 -40.89
C SER A 169 -0.05 -32.17 -39.48
N PRO A 170 -0.60 -31.00 -39.14
CA PRO A 170 -1.24 -30.77 -37.84
C PRO A 170 -2.54 -31.55 -37.69
N LYS A 171 -2.94 -31.75 -36.45
CA LYS A 171 -4.15 -32.48 -36.05
C LYS A 171 -5.16 -31.52 -35.47
N LYS A 172 -6.44 -31.85 -35.64
CA LYS A 172 -7.52 -31.05 -35.09
C LYS A 172 -7.34 -30.90 -33.58
N GLY A 173 -7.32 -29.66 -33.10
CA GLY A 173 -7.11 -29.32 -31.70
C GLY A 173 -5.67 -28.94 -31.35
N ASP A 174 -4.71 -29.12 -32.26
CA ASP A 174 -3.34 -28.66 -32.03
C ASP A 174 -3.32 -27.14 -31.88
N THR A 175 -2.50 -26.64 -30.96
CA THR A 175 -2.28 -25.21 -30.76
C THR A 175 -0.89 -24.84 -31.22
N TRP A 176 -0.71 -23.65 -31.79
CA TRP A 176 0.58 -23.17 -32.25
C TRP A 176 0.83 -21.76 -31.74
N TRP A 177 1.89 -21.62 -30.94
CA TRP A 177 2.44 -20.34 -30.51
C TRP A 177 3.57 -19.96 -31.46
N HIS A 178 3.46 -18.80 -32.10
CA HIS A 178 4.49 -18.31 -33.02
C HIS A 178 4.76 -16.82 -32.84
N GLY A 179 5.94 -16.40 -33.29
CA GLY A 179 6.44 -15.04 -33.23
C GLY A 179 7.24 -14.70 -34.48
N THR A 180 7.83 -13.50 -34.49
CA THR A 180 8.83 -13.12 -35.50
C THR A 180 10.22 -13.70 -35.20
N SER A 181 10.42 -14.20 -33.97
CA SER A 181 11.64 -14.81 -33.43
C SER A 181 11.28 -15.79 -32.29
N TYR A 182 12.27 -16.49 -31.72
CA TYR A 182 12.04 -17.32 -30.52
C TYR A 182 11.95 -16.51 -29.22
N ALA A 183 12.11 -15.18 -29.29
CA ALA A 183 12.03 -14.27 -28.15
C ALA A 183 10.66 -13.60 -28.00
N ASP A 184 9.75 -13.77 -28.97
CA ASP A 184 8.41 -13.21 -28.99
C ASP A 184 7.34 -14.26 -29.31
N ALA A 185 6.12 -14.00 -28.85
CA ALA A 185 4.93 -14.72 -29.27
C ALA A 185 3.90 -13.67 -29.73
N THR A 186 3.65 -13.61 -31.03
CA THR A 186 2.76 -12.62 -31.65
C THR A 186 1.36 -13.16 -31.88
N ALA A 187 1.19 -14.48 -31.93
CA ALA A 187 -0.12 -15.11 -32.04
C ALA A 187 -0.16 -16.51 -31.40
N LEU A 188 -1.38 -16.90 -31.01
CA LEU A 188 -1.76 -18.27 -30.67
C LEU A 188 -2.81 -18.71 -31.69
N GLN A 189 -2.61 -19.85 -32.34
CA GLN A 189 -3.56 -20.42 -33.30
C GLN A 189 -4.01 -21.82 -32.87
N LEU A 190 -5.21 -22.21 -33.27
CA LEU A 190 -5.75 -23.58 -33.12
C LEU A 190 -5.97 -24.17 -34.52
N TYR A 191 -5.56 -25.41 -34.74
CA TYR A 191 -5.88 -26.12 -35.96
C TYR A 191 -7.28 -26.75 -35.88
N ASP A 192 -8.20 -26.36 -36.75
CA ASP A 192 -9.60 -26.83 -36.74
C ASP A 192 -9.80 -28.20 -37.42
N GLY A 193 -8.73 -28.76 -38.00
CA GLY A 193 -8.75 -29.96 -38.85
C GLY A 193 -8.56 -29.66 -40.33
N THR A 194 -8.61 -28.38 -40.73
CA THR A 194 -8.42 -27.92 -42.10
C THR A 194 -7.44 -26.74 -42.18
N LYS A 195 -7.50 -25.80 -41.24
CA LYS A 195 -6.69 -24.58 -41.21
C LYS A 195 -6.38 -24.14 -39.78
N TRP A 196 -5.37 -23.27 -39.67
CA TRP A 196 -5.07 -22.55 -38.43
C TRP A 196 -6.01 -21.36 -38.27
N ILE A 197 -6.55 -21.18 -37.07
CA ILE A 197 -7.44 -20.08 -36.69
C ILE A 197 -6.85 -19.36 -35.49
N ASP A 198 -6.71 -18.05 -35.58
CA ASP A 198 -6.29 -17.19 -34.46
C ASP A 198 -7.18 -17.43 -33.23
N GLN A 199 -6.55 -17.63 -32.09
CA GLN A 199 -7.19 -17.78 -30.81
C GLN A 199 -6.84 -16.61 -29.91
N SER A 200 -7.85 -16.14 -29.17
CA SER A 200 -7.64 -15.27 -28.02
C SER A 200 -7.40 -16.15 -26.79
N ILE A 201 -6.52 -15.72 -25.89
CA ILE A 201 -6.46 -16.30 -24.55
C ILE A 201 -7.68 -15.78 -23.79
N ALA A 202 -8.62 -16.67 -23.46
CA ALA A 202 -9.81 -16.26 -22.71
C ALA A 202 -9.43 -15.69 -21.34
N GLN A 203 -10.00 -14.54 -20.97
CA GLN A 203 -9.74 -13.89 -19.67
C GLN A 203 -9.93 -14.86 -18.49
N ALA A 204 -10.94 -15.74 -18.56
CA ALA A 204 -11.29 -16.66 -17.49
C ALA A 204 -10.22 -17.72 -17.16
N VAL A 205 -9.26 -17.97 -18.06
CA VAL A 205 -8.23 -19.01 -17.86
C VAL A 205 -6.85 -18.42 -17.54
N LEU A 206 -6.68 -17.10 -17.60
CA LEU A 206 -5.38 -16.46 -17.40
C LEU A 206 -5.08 -16.24 -15.91
N SER A 207 -4.53 -17.26 -15.25
CA SER A 207 -4.02 -17.16 -13.87
C SER A 207 -2.50 -17.05 -13.90
N ILE A 208 -1.98 -15.83 -13.73
CA ILE A 208 -0.54 -15.56 -13.73
C ILE A 208 -0.11 -15.23 -12.30
N LYS A 209 0.87 -15.97 -11.78
CA LYS A 209 1.37 -15.79 -10.40
C LYS A 209 2.04 -14.42 -10.19
N LYS A 210 2.77 -13.92 -11.19
CA LYS A 210 3.43 -12.60 -11.16
C LYS A 210 3.70 -12.10 -12.58
N LEU A 211 3.35 -10.86 -12.86
CA LEU A 211 3.80 -10.09 -14.02
C LEU A 211 4.81 -9.05 -13.53
N GLN A 212 5.94 -8.90 -14.22
CA GLN A 212 7.05 -8.03 -13.77
C GLN A 212 7.05 -6.66 -14.47
N SER A 213 6.71 -6.66 -15.76
CA SER A 213 6.59 -5.46 -16.59
C SER A 213 5.50 -5.72 -17.62
N ILE A 214 4.48 -4.88 -17.65
CA ILE A 214 3.41 -4.93 -18.65
C ILE A 214 3.33 -3.53 -19.25
N GLU A 215 3.41 -3.45 -20.57
CA GLU A 215 2.99 -2.28 -21.31
C GLU A 215 1.58 -2.57 -21.85
N VAL A 216 0.62 -1.69 -21.57
CA VAL A 216 -0.77 -1.83 -22.01
C VAL A 216 -1.10 -0.62 -22.87
N ASP A 217 -1.20 -0.84 -24.18
CA ASP A 217 -1.71 0.15 -25.12
C ASP A 217 -3.24 0.02 -25.25
N SER A 218 -3.96 0.61 -24.30
CA SER A 218 -5.42 0.62 -24.27
C SER A 218 -5.96 1.97 -23.82
N SER A 219 -7.05 2.42 -24.45
CA SER A 219 -7.78 3.61 -24.02
C SER A 219 -8.65 3.38 -22.78
N THR A 220 -8.95 2.12 -22.44
CA THR A 220 -9.84 1.74 -21.35
C THR A 220 -9.21 0.65 -20.49
N PHE A 221 -9.28 0.83 -19.17
CA PHE A 221 -8.86 -0.17 -18.19
C PHE A 221 -10.05 -0.49 -17.27
N ASN A 222 -10.63 -1.67 -17.43
CA ASN A 222 -11.74 -2.14 -16.60
C ASN A 222 -11.19 -2.96 -15.44
N SER A 223 -10.86 -2.32 -14.33
CA SER A 223 -10.49 -2.99 -13.08
C SER A 223 -11.38 -2.54 -11.94
N PRO A 224 -11.84 -3.46 -11.07
CA PRO A 224 -12.56 -3.05 -9.86
C PRO A 224 -11.67 -2.22 -8.93
N ASP A 225 -10.39 -2.58 -8.85
CA ASP A 225 -9.40 -1.96 -7.96
C ASP A 225 -8.06 -1.75 -8.71
N ILE A 226 -7.44 -0.58 -8.57
CA ILE A 226 -6.03 -0.35 -8.97
C ILE A 226 -5.28 0.12 -7.73
N ASN A 227 -4.18 -0.55 -7.42
CA ASN A 227 -3.37 -0.29 -6.23
C ASN A 227 -1.92 0.01 -6.67
N SER A 228 -1.41 1.17 -6.28
CA SER A 228 -0.10 1.68 -6.65
C SER A 228 0.65 2.11 -5.38
N PRO A 229 1.31 1.16 -4.68
CA PRO A 229 2.12 1.49 -3.53
C PRO A 229 3.33 2.33 -3.95
N PHE A 230 3.68 3.30 -3.13
CA PHE A 230 4.83 4.17 -3.37
C PHE A 230 5.64 4.35 -2.09
N SER A 231 6.91 4.66 -2.25
CA SER A 231 7.83 4.86 -1.13
C SER A 231 8.77 6.04 -1.38
N HIS A 232 8.98 6.86 -0.34
CA HIS A 232 9.91 7.99 -0.32
C HIS A 232 9.71 9.02 -1.45
N VAL A 233 8.47 9.18 -1.93
CA VAL A 233 8.12 10.19 -2.92
C VAL A 233 8.34 11.58 -2.32
N GLN A 234 9.06 12.44 -3.03
CA GLN A 234 9.27 13.82 -2.61
C GLN A 234 7.95 14.59 -2.62
N ILE A 235 7.65 15.26 -1.50
CA ILE A 235 6.57 16.22 -1.35
C ILE A 235 7.15 17.53 -0.78
N ASP A 236 6.34 18.59 -0.68
CA ASP A 236 6.83 19.89 -0.23
C ASP A 236 7.45 19.81 1.18
N GLY A 237 8.77 19.98 1.26
CA GLY A 237 9.55 19.95 2.50
C GLY A 237 9.69 18.58 3.20
N ALA A 238 9.24 17.48 2.57
CA ALA A 238 9.20 16.15 3.21
C ALA A 238 9.23 15.00 2.19
N LYS A 239 9.21 13.76 2.71
CA LYS A 239 8.96 12.54 1.92
C LYS A 239 7.61 11.95 2.28
N SER A 240 7.10 11.07 1.40
CA SER A 240 5.95 10.24 1.70
C SER A 240 6.06 8.83 1.14
N SER A 241 5.63 7.86 1.94
CA SER A 241 5.32 6.50 1.52
C SER A 241 3.86 6.20 1.80
N GLY A 242 3.25 5.35 0.98
CA GLY A 242 1.84 5.06 1.10
C GLY A 242 1.30 4.27 -0.06
N ASN A 243 0.00 4.43 -0.29
CA ASN A 243 -0.69 3.78 -1.38
C ASN A 243 -1.61 4.75 -2.13
N LEU A 244 -1.51 4.75 -3.45
CA LEU A 244 -2.46 5.36 -4.37
C LEU A 244 -3.45 4.28 -4.82
N GLU A 245 -4.75 4.53 -4.67
CA GLU A 245 -5.80 3.56 -4.96
C GLU A 245 -6.91 4.16 -5.82
N LEU A 246 -7.35 3.41 -6.83
CA LEU A 246 -8.62 3.61 -7.53
C LEU A 246 -9.56 2.47 -7.15
N LYS A 247 -10.62 2.77 -6.39
CA LYS A 247 -11.53 1.77 -5.81
C LYS A 247 -12.86 2.38 -5.43
N ASP A 248 -13.96 1.67 -5.62
CA ASP A 248 -15.31 2.10 -5.20
C ASP A 248 -15.69 3.50 -5.72
N ALA A 249 -15.34 3.81 -6.98
CA ALA A 249 -15.48 5.12 -7.61
C ALA A 249 -14.68 6.27 -6.94
N ASN A 250 -13.67 5.93 -6.15
CA ASN A 250 -12.78 6.87 -5.49
C ASN A 250 -11.37 6.80 -6.09
N LEU A 251 -10.74 7.97 -6.21
CA LEU A 251 -9.29 8.12 -6.32
C LEU A 251 -8.78 8.56 -4.96
N SER A 252 -7.94 7.75 -4.30
CA SER A 252 -7.47 8.05 -2.96
C SER A 252 -5.98 7.80 -2.77
N ILE A 253 -5.37 8.60 -1.91
CA ILE A 253 -4.03 8.38 -1.40
C ILE A 253 -4.12 8.30 0.11
N LEU A 254 -3.61 7.22 0.69
CA LEU A 254 -3.33 7.11 2.11
C LEU A 254 -1.82 7.02 2.27
N GLY A 255 -1.22 8.00 2.94
CA GLY A 255 0.23 8.09 3.06
C GLY A 255 0.70 8.55 4.43
N ASN A 256 1.94 8.19 4.74
CA ASN A 256 2.68 8.68 5.89
C ASN A 256 3.52 9.87 5.45
N ILE A 257 3.70 10.84 6.34
CA ILE A 257 4.69 11.89 6.15
C ILE A 257 6.00 11.45 6.82
N GLU A 258 7.09 11.68 6.12
CA GLU A 258 8.44 11.31 6.51
C GLU A 258 9.35 12.53 6.52
N ASP A 259 10.42 12.47 7.31
CA ASP A 259 11.54 13.40 7.18
C ASP A 259 12.27 13.21 5.84
N ASN A 260 13.22 14.10 5.54
CA ASN A 260 14.01 14.02 4.30
C ASN A 260 14.90 12.77 4.23
N ASN A 261 15.10 12.05 5.33
CA ASN A 261 15.83 10.78 5.36
C ASN A 261 14.91 9.57 5.12
N GLY A 262 13.58 9.77 5.05
CA GLY A 262 12.59 8.72 4.85
C GLY A 262 12.07 8.10 6.15
N ASN A 263 12.36 8.70 7.31
CA ASN A 263 11.83 8.22 8.58
C ASN A 263 10.43 8.79 8.82
N PRO A 264 9.43 7.98 9.20
CA PRO A 264 8.09 8.48 9.52
C PRO A 264 8.11 9.52 10.65
N ASN A 265 7.40 10.63 10.47
CA ASN A 265 7.31 11.69 11.48
C ASN A 265 6.08 11.53 12.41
N GLY A 266 5.34 10.43 12.27
CA GLY A 266 4.13 10.11 13.02
C GLY A 266 2.82 10.62 12.41
N GLN A 267 2.88 11.45 11.37
CA GLN A 267 1.71 11.98 10.69
C GLN A 267 1.30 11.12 9.49
N TYR A 268 -0.01 11.12 9.25
CA TYR A 268 -0.66 10.46 8.12
C TYR A 268 -1.47 11.49 7.37
N TYR A 269 -1.71 11.26 6.10
CA TYR A 269 -2.66 12.06 5.34
C TYR A 269 -3.55 11.17 4.51
N LYS A 270 -4.73 11.69 4.20
CA LYS A 270 -5.61 11.15 3.18
C LYS A 270 -5.89 12.23 2.16
N SER A 271 -5.77 11.90 0.88
CA SER A 271 -6.34 12.66 -0.23
C SER A 271 -7.40 11.81 -0.88
N LEU A 272 -8.58 12.36 -1.16
CA LEU A 272 -9.72 11.64 -1.70
C LEU A 272 -10.44 12.51 -2.72
N LEU A 273 -10.65 11.95 -3.91
CA LEU A 273 -11.62 12.43 -4.89
C LEU A 273 -12.69 11.35 -5.05
N SER A 274 -13.95 11.74 -4.87
CA SER A 274 -15.11 10.84 -4.84
C SER A 274 -16.33 11.52 -5.46
N PRO A 275 -17.45 10.79 -5.70
CA PRO A 275 -18.72 11.40 -6.08
C PRO A 275 -19.25 12.43 -5.08
N ASN A 276 -18.81 12.37 -3.82
CA ASN A 276 -19.17 13.35 -2.79
C ASN A 276 -18.33 14.64 -2.86
N GLY A 277 -17.31 14.67 -3.72
CA GLY A 277 -16.38 15.79 -3.88
C GLY A 277 -14.95 15.42 -3.50
N MET A 278 -14.18 16.44 -3.11
CA MET A 278 -12.77 16.32 -2.75
C MET A 278 -12.59 16.48 -1.24
N PHE A 279 -11.70 15.69 -0.65
CA PHE A 279 -11.36 15.77 0.75
C PHE A 279 -9.88 15.48 0.97
N ASN A 280 -9.21 16.30 1.78
CA ASN A 280 -7.84 16.07 2.19
C ASN A 280 -7.67 16.44 3.67
N TYR A 281 -6.86 15.66 4.40
CA TYR A 281 -6.40 16.02 5.73
C TYR A 281 -5.00 15.49 6.01
N ILE A 282 -4.32 16.15 6.94
CA ILE A 282 -3.06 15.69 7.55
C ILE A 282 -3.29 15.57 9.05
N THR A 283 -2.90 14.46 9.67
CA THR A 283 -3.06 14.25 11.11
C THR A 283 -2.01 15.00 11.91
N THR A 284 -2.29 15.25 13.18
CA THR A 284 -1.26 15.54 14.19
C THR A 284 -0.31 14.34 14.32
N PRO A 285 0.93 14.52 14.82
CA PRO A 285 1.88 13.41 15.02
C PRO A 285 1.38 12.31 15.96
N ASP A 286 0.49 12.65 16.90
CA ASP A 286 -0.17 11.69 17.80
C ASP A 286 -1.40 11.00 17.17
N GLN A 287 -1.78 11.39 15.93
CA GLN A 287 -2.95 10.91 15.19
C GLN A 287 -4.30 11.13 15.88
N LYS A 288 -4.36 11.95 16.94
CA LYS A 288 -5.60 12.23 17.69
C LYS A 288 -6.40 13.41 17.15
N GLY A 289 -5.91 14.05 16.10
CA GLY A 289 -6.60 15.12 15.40
C GLY A 289 -5.96 15.40 14.06
N ASN A 290 -6.44 16.46 13.41
CA ASN A 290 -5.86 16.94 12.15
C ASN A 290 -5.02 18.19 12.42
N MET A 291 -3.91 18.35 11.70
CA MET A 291 -3.19 19.61 11.56
C MET A 291 -3.99 20.57 10.67
N SER A 292 -4.49 20.05 9.55
CA SER A 292 -5.31 20.77 8.60
C SER A 292 -6.23 19.80 7.86
N SER A 293 -7.37 20.30 7.39
CA SER A 293 -8.19 19.61 6.41
C SER A 293 -8.89 20.59 5.47
N VAL A 294 -9.10 20.14 4.25
CA VAL A 294 -9.85 20.84 3.21
C VAL A 294 -10.87 19.89 2.59
N ALA A 295 -12.09 20.37 2.39
CA ALA A 295 -13.11 19.65 1.65
C ALA A 295 -13.78 20.56 0.63
N LEU A 296 -13.98 20.07 -0.58
CA LEU A 296 -14.86 20.67 -1.58
C LEU A 296 -16.01 19.70 -1.80
N GLN A 297 -17.14 19.95 -1.13
CA GLN A 297 -18.28 19.05 -1.14
C GLN A 297 -19.58 19.83 -0.95
N ARG A 298 -20.67 19.34 -1.54
CA ARG A 298 -22.04 19.91 -1.37
C ARG A 298 -22.14 21.41 -1.69
N GLY A 299 -21.33 21.91 -2.63
CA GLY A 299 -21.33 23.33 -3.03
C GLY A 299 -20.58 24.27 -2.09
N ALA A 300 -19.77 23.74 -1.17
CA ALA A 300 -18.98 24.51 -0.23
C ALA A 300 -17.49 24.12 -0.26
N LEU A 301 -16.63 25.11 -0.03
CA LEU A 301 -15.23 24.93 0.36
C LEU A 301 -15.15 25.01 1.89
N GLN A 302 -14.80 23.91 2.53
CA GLN A 302 -14.64 23.80 3.98
C GLN A 302 -13.15 23.73 4.31
N LEU A 303 -12.69 24.62 5.18
CA LEU A 303 -11.31 24.69 5.67
C LEU A 303 -11.32 24.50 7.18
N GLN A 304 -10.37 23.70 7.68
CA GLN A 304 -10.14 23.56 9.10
C GLN A 304 -8.63 23.55 9.37
N THR A 305 -8.20 24.35 10.35
CA THR A 305 -6.79 24.45 10.74
C THR A 305 -6.67 24.34 12.25
N LEU A 306 -5.73 23.52 12.71
CA LEU A 306 -5.36 23.43 14.11
C LEU A 306 -4.64 24.71 14.56
N ILE A 307 -5.07 25.27 15.68
CA ILE A 307 -4.46 26.48 16.27
C ILE A 307 -3.87 26.25 17.67
N SER A 308 -4.19 25.13 18.32
CA SER A 308 -3.49 24.70 19.52
C SER A 308 -2.18 23.99 19.16
N ASP A 309 -1.29 23.84 20.15
CA ASP A 309 -0.12 22.97 20.01
C ASP A 309 -0.53 21.56 19.53
N PRO A 310 0.16 20.95 18.55
CA PRO A 310 -0.13 19.60 18.06
C PRO A 310 -0.11 18.51 19.14
N SER A 311 0.60 18.72 20.24
CA SER A 311 0.67 17.81 21.39
C SER A 311 -0.40 18.08 22.46
N ALA A 312 -1.18 19.16 22.33
CA ALA A 312 -2.19 19.53 23.32
C ALA A 312 -3.24 18.43 23.52
N ALA A 313 -3.65 18.17 24.76
CA ALA A 313 -4.68 17.18 25.08
C ALA A 313 -6.05 17.55 24.49
N THR A 314 -6.35 18.85 24.40
CA THR A 314 -7.56 19.37 23.76
C THR A 314 -7.17 20.17 22.53
N LYS A 315 -7.50 19.64 21.35
CA LYS A 315 -7.24 20.31 20.07
C LYS A 315 -8.22 21.48 19.87
N LYS A 316 -7.72 22.62 19.43
CA LYS A 316 -8.53 23.80 19.09
C LYS A 316 -8.38 24.11 17.61
N TYR A 317 -9.48 24.45 16.96
CA TYR A 317 -9.56 24.63 15.52
C TYR A 317 -10.17 25.98 15.16
N ILE A 318 -9.72 26.53 14.04
CA ILE A 318 -10.48 27.51 13.26
C ILE A 318 -11.10 26.77 12.09
N GLN A 319 -12.37 27.04 11.82
CA GLN A 319 -13.13 26.47 10.71
C GLN A 319 -13.74 27.59 9.89
N SER A 320 -13.67 27.44 8.57
CA SER A 320 -14.31 28.33 7.61
C SER A 320 -15.08 27.50 6.59
N GLU A 321 -16.28 27.96 6.23
CA GLU A 321 -17.07 27.41 5.15
C GLU A 321 -17.38 28.53 4.17
N PHE A 322 -17.05 28.33 2.89
CA PHE A 322 -17.33 29.26 1.82
C PHE A 322 -18.28 28.62 0.82
N THR A 323 -19.38 29.31 0.54
CA THR A 323 -20.40 28.92 -0.42
C THR A 323 -20.52 29.98 -1.51
N SER A 324 -21.24 29.65 -2.59
CA SER A 324 -21.56 30.64 -3.63
C SER A 324 -22.25 31.90 -3.10
N LYS A 325 -22.92 31.83 -1.94
CA LYS A 325 -23.65 32.96 -1.34
C LYS A 325 -22.71 34.00 -0.73
N ASP A 326 -21.50 33.64 -0.33
CA ASP A 326 -20.60 34.54 0.39
C ASP A 326 -20.00 35.64 -0.49
N ASN A 327 -19.98 35.44 -1.81
CA ASN A 327 -19.52 36.43 -2.79
C ASN A 327 -20.66 37.23 -3.44
N VAL A 328 -21.92 37.04 -3.01
CA VAL A 328 -23.07 37.79 -3.55
C VAL A 328 -23.34 39.02 -2.69
N THR A 329 -23.43 40.19 -3.34
CA THR A 329 -23.94 41.40 -2.69
C THR A 329 -25.43 41.55 -2.97
N PHE A 330 -26.24 41.62 -1.92
CA PHE A 330 -27.68 41.86 -2.00
C PHE A 330 -27.98 43.33 -1.79
N PHE A 331 -28.86 43.89 -2.61
CA PHE A 331 -29.28 45.28 -2.52
C PHE A 331 -30.80 45.38 -2.49
N TYR A 332 -31.32 46.13 -1.54
CA TYR A 332 -32.73 46.52 -1.52
C TYR A 332 -32.84 48.04 -1.52
N VAL A 333 -33.58 48.55 -2.51
CA VAL A 333 -33.89 49.97 -2.66
C VAL A 333 -35.37 50.14 -2.40
N ASN A 334 -35.72 50.82 -1.30
CA ASN A 334 -37.10 51.21 -1.10
C ASN A 334 -37.50 52.29 -2.12
N THR A 335 -38.40 51.96 -3.04
CA THR A 335 -38.90 52.89 -4.07
C THR A 335 -40.17 53.64 -3.64
N THR A 336 -40.81 53.21 -2.54
CA THR A 336 -42.01 53.84 -2.01
C THR A 336 -41.67 54.62 -0.74
N ALA A 337 -41.90 55.93 -0.75
CA ALA A 337 -41.61 56.78 0.40
C ALA A 337 -42.37 56.33 1.65
N LEU A 338 -41.63 56.09 2.74
CA LEU A 338 -42.19 55.88 4.07
C LEU A 338 -42.59 57.22 4.65
N ARG A 339 -43.71 57.26 5.38
CA ARG A 339 -44.27 58.49 5.95
C ARG A 339 -44.82 58.22 7.34
N ASN A 340 -44.77 59.23 8.19
CA ASN A 340 -45.53 59.29 9.43
C ASN A 340 -45.87 60.75 9.75
N ILE A 341 -46.33 61.04 10.96
CA ILE A 341 -46.75 62.40 11.36
C ILE A 341 -45.61 63.44 11.38
N ASP A 342 -44.36 62.99 11.46
CA ASP A 342 -43.18 63.88 11.55
C ASP A 342 -42.21 63.75 10.36
N ILE A 343 -42.46 62.77 9.47
CA ILE A 343 -41.66 62.44 8.29
C ILE A 343 -42.57 62.51 7.07
N ASP A 344 -42.34 63.49 6.20
CA ASP A 344 -43.08 63.64 4.94
C ASP A 344 -42.59 62.64 3.89
N TYR A 345 -41.30 62.31 3.86
CA TYR A 345 -40.78 61.15 3.15
C TYR A 345 -39.51 60.57 3.79
N ALA A 346 -39.36 59.25 3.72
CA ALA A 346 -38.10 58.58 4.01
C ALA A 346 -37.87 57.36 3.11
N TYR A 347 -36.60 57.10 2.83
CA TYR A 347 -36.11 55.93 2.11
C TYR A 347 -35.07 55.20 2.94
N ILE A 348 -35.11 53.87 2.85
CA ILE A 348 -34.18 52.97 3.53
C ILE A 348 -33.58 52.07 2.47
N TYR A 349 -32.26 52.10 2.37
CA TYR A 349 -31.51 51.31 1.40
C TYR A 349 -30.64 50.31 2.13
N TYR A 350 -30.72 49.04 1.76
CA TYR A 350 -29.90 48.00 2.36
C TYR A 350 -28.90 47.43 1.36
N THR A 351 -27.69 47.21 1.83
CA THR A 351 -26.64 46.45 1.14
C THR A 351 -26.17 45.35 2.07
N ARG A 352 -26.10 44.11 1.61
CA ARG A 352 -25.60 42.97 2.40
C ARG A 352 -24.56 42.18 1.63
N ARG A 353 -23.44 41.86 2.26
CA ARG A 353 -22.44 40.89 1.77
C ARG A 353 -22.09 39.95 2.92
N GLY A 354 -22.37 38.66 2.76
CA GLY A 354 -22.27 37.72 3.86
C GLY A 354 -23.19 38.09 5.03
N ASN A 355 -22.62 38.18 6.23
CA ASN A 355 -23.30 38.62 7.45
C ASN A 355 -23.21 40.14 7.70
N LEU A 356 -22.46 40.90 6.89
CA LEU A 356 -22.35 42.34 7.03
C LEU A 356 -23.46 43.04 6.24
N VAL A 357 -24.28 43.82 6.94
CA VAL A 357 -25.31 44.68 6.36
C VAL A 357 -24.91 46.13 6.57
N THR A 358 -25.06 46.95 5.54
CA THR A 358 -25.05 48.42 5.64
C THR A 358 -26.45 48.92 5.27
N VAL A 359 -27.03 49.72 6.16
CA VAL A 359 -28.28 50.43 5.89
C VAL A 359 -27.99 51.92 5.74
N ASN A 360 -28.64 52.56 4.76
CA ASN A 360 -28.59 53.99 4.53
C ASN A 360 -29.99 54.56 4.70
N PHE A 361 -30.08 55.66 5.42
CA PHE A 361 -31.32 56.39 5.67
C PHE A 361 -31.28 57.73 4.94
N GLN A 362 -32.37 58.03 4.25
CA GLN A 362 -32.65 59.36 3.71
C GLN A 362 -34.02 59.76 4.25
N ILE A 363 -34.08 60.88 4.96
CA ILE A 363 -35.28 61.28 5.72
C ILE A 363 -35.51 62.75 5.47
N HIS A 364 -36.76 63.14 5.31
CA HIS A 364 -37.18 64.53 5.39
C HIS A 364 -38.17 64.67 6.55
N THR A 365 -37.87 65.63 7.44
CA THR A 365 -38.65 65.90 8.65
C THR A 365 -39.45 67.19 8.49
N ILE A 366 -40.63 67.27 9.11
CA ILE A 366 -41.52 68.45 9.04
C ILE A 366 -41.68 69.20 10.39
N ALA A 367 -40.70 69.09 11.29
CA ALA A 367 -40.59 69.87 12.54
C ALA A 367 -41.76 69.75 13.55
N ASN A 368 -42.25 68.52 13.78
CA ASN A 368 -43.18 68.20 14.86
C ASN A 368 -42.44 67.59 16.08
N GLN A 369 -42.98 67.77 17.29
CA GLN A 369 -42.26 67.54 18.57
C GLN A 369 -42.39 66.11 19.14
N TYR A 370 -42.62 65.07 18.33
CA TYR A 370 -42.78 63.72 18.89
C TYR A 370 -41.44 62.96 18.96
N ASN A 371 -41.15 62.45 20.15
CA ASN A 371 -40.00 61.58 20.39
C ASN A 371 -40.43 60.12 20.23
N TYR A 372 -39.60 59.30 19.57
CA TYR A 372 -39.76 57.84 19.45
C TYR A 372 -40.89 57.38 18.52
N LEU A 373 -40.73 57.58 17.21
CA LEU A 373 -41.70 57.14 16.20
C LEU A 373 -41.18 55.99 15.34
N ARG A 374 -42.01 54.97 15.17
CA ARG A 374 -41.75 53.86 14.23
C ARG A 374 -41.83 54.40 12.80
N LEU A 375 -40.87 54.02 11.98
CA LEU A 375 -40.85 54.33 10.54
C LEU A 375 -41.25 53.12 9.70
N ALA A 376 -40.63 51.95 9.94
CA ALA A 376 -40.92 50.72 9.20
C ALA A 376 -40.42 49.48 9.95
N ASP A 377 -40.95 48.32 9.58
CA ASP A 377 -40.38 47.02 9.96
C ASP A 377 -39.02 46.84 9.25
N ILE A 378 -38.07 46.19 9.93
CA ILE A 378 -36.81 45.84 9.26
C ILE A 378 -37.09 44.70 8.28
N ARG A 379 -36.67 44.89 7.03
CA ARG A 379 -36.87 43.91 5.95
C ARG A 379 -36.29 42.54 6.32
N PRO A 380 -37.02 41.43 6.11
CA PRO A 380 -36.47 40.08 6.26
C PRO A 380 -35.21 39.89 5.41
N GLY A 381 -34.19 39.25 5.96
CA GLY A 381 -32.89 39.11 5.32
C GLY A 381 -31.90 40.23 5.67
N TYR A 382 -32.33 41.22 6.46
CA TYR A 382 -31.50 42.33 6.91
C TYR A 382 -31.66 42.63 8.41
N LYS A 383 -32.29 41.76 9.20
CA LYS A 383 -32.47 42.00 10.64
C LYS A 383 -31.13 42.02 11.36
N PRO A 384 -30.83 43.03 12.19
CA PRO A 384 -29.60 43.04 12.97
C PRO A 384 -29.58 41.94 14.05
N LEU A 385 -28.40 41.39 14.30
CA LEU A 385 -28.16 40.44 15.39
C LEU A 385 -28.52 41.07 16.75
N LEU A 386 -28.18 42.34 16.95
CA LEU A 386 -28.53 43.11 18.14
C LEU A 386 -29.74 44.01 17.86
N THR A 387 -30.95 43.46 18.00
CA THR A 387 -32.21 44.09 17.52
C THR A 387 -32.61 45.40 18.19
N ASN A 388 -31.96 45.77 19.30
CA ASN A 388 -32.23 46.99 20.08
C ASN A 388 -31.01 47.92 20.23
N ASN A 389 -29.90 47.64 19.52
CA ASN A 389 -28.62 48.30 19.76
C ASN A 389 -27.96 48.85 18.49
N ILE A 390 -28.67 48.90 17.37
CA ILE A 390 -28.16 49.54 16.16
C ILE A 390 -28.64 50.98 16.12
N VAL A 391 -27.71 51.93 15.98
CA VAL A 391 -27.99 53.37 15.90
C VAL A 391 -27.16 53.98 14.77
N ALA A 392 -27.79 54.80 13.94
CA ALA A 392 -27.15 55.67 12.98
C ALA A 392 -27.40 57.13 13.37
N SER A 393 -26.33 57.92 13.46
CA SER A 393 -26.46 59.38 13.45
C SER A 393 -26.79 59.83 12.03
N CYS A 394 -27.87 60.59 11.87
CA CYS A 394 -28.29 61.15 10.60
C CYS A 394 -28.13 62.67 10.67
N LEU A 395 -27.19 63.21 9.90
CA LEU A 395 -26.87 64.63 9.91
C LEU A 395 -27.78 65.38 8.96
N SER A 396 -28.13 66.62 9.30
CA SER A 396 -28.95 67.47 8.43
C SER A 396 -28.14 67.98 7.24
N PHE A 397 -28.75 67.93 6.06
CA PHE A 397 -28.32 68.60 4.84
C PHE A 397 -28.94 69.99 4.69
N SER A 398 -30.00 70.28 5.44
CA SER A 398 -30.75 71.53 5.35
C SER A 398 -30.30 72.56 6.40
N ASP A 399 -29.93 72.10 7.60
CA ASP A 399 -29.62 72.95 8.74
C ASP A 399 -28.29 72.56 9.42
N PRO A 400 -27.22 73.35 9.23
CA PRO A 400 -25.93 73.07 9.83
C PRO A 400 -26.00 72.90 11.36
N GLY A 401 -25.38 71.83 11.87
CA GLY A 401 -25.33 71.52 13.30
C GLY A 401 -26.55 70.75 13.84
N GLN A 402 -27.56 70.49 13.01
CA GLN A 402 -28.69 69.62 13.38
C GLN A 402 -28.41 68.15 13.05
N SER A 403 -28.87 67.26 13.92
CA SER A 403 -28.85 65.81 13.70
C SER A 403 -30.08 65.14 14.29
N THR A 404 -30.47 64.03 13.68
CA THR A 404 -31.42 63.06 14.21
C THR A 404 -30.70 61.72 14.36
N ALA A 405 -31.31 60.75 15.05
CA ALA A 405 -30.82 59.39 15.00
C ALA A 405 -31.91 58.43 14.51
N MET A 406 -31.44 57.40 13.82
CA MET A 406 -32.21 56.23 13.44
C MET A 406 -31.73 55.07 14.28
N TYR A 407 -32.63 54.30 14.87
CA TYR A 407 -32.25 53.15 15.68
C TYR A 407 -33.19 51.97 15.49
N SER A 408 -32.64 50.76 15.67
CA SER A 408 -33.40 49.53 15.65
C SER A 408 -34.07 49.34 17.01
N SER A 409 -35.35 48.97 17.04
CA SER A 409 -35.99 48.52 18.27
C SER A 409 -37.03 47.43 18.02
N THR A 410 -37.20 46.55 19.01
CA THR A 410 -38.23 45.51 19.07
C THR A 410 -39.09 45.76 20.32
N PRO A 411 -40.21 46.49 20.20
CA PRO A 411 -41.12 46.68 21.32
C PRO A 411 -41.65 45.34 21.84
N SER A 412 -42.08 45.30 23.11
CA SER A 412 -42.65 44.09 23.72
C SER A 412 -43.80 43.53 22.87
N GLY A 413 -43.66 42.28 22.41
CA GLY A 413 -44.64 41.59 21.56
C GLY A 413 -44.72 42.06 20.10
N GLY A 414 -43.83 42.97 19.65
CA GLY A 414 -43.82 43.52 18.30
C GLY A 414 -42.72 42.95 17.39
N THR A 415 -42.77 43.31 16.10
CA THR A 415 -41.68 43.07 15.15
C THR A 415 -40.59 44.14 15.31
N VAL A 416 -39.36 43.76 14.99
CA VAL A 416 -38.22 44.68 14.95
C VAL A 416 -38.45 45.74 13.85
N GLY A 417 -38.23 47.00 14.18
CA GLY A 417 -38.42 48.12 13.27
C GLY A 417 -37.32 49.17 13.38
N TRP A 418 -37.29 50.05 12.38
CA TRP A 418 -36.56 51.30 12.43
C TRP A 418 -37.41 52.38 13.08
N TYR A 419 -36.81 53.10 14.01
CA TYR A 419 -37.40 54.20 14.74
C TYR A 419 -36.53 55.43 14.60
N SER A 420 -37.15 56.60 14.67
CA SER A 420 -36.45 57.89 14.66
C SER A 420 -36.69 58.64 15.96
N ASN A 421 -35.71 59.44 16.37
CA ASN A 421 -35.88 60.52 17.34
C ASN A 421 -35.50 61.83 16.62
N ILE A 422 -36.51 62.63 16.30
CA ILE A 422 -36.34 63.76 15.40
C ILE A 422 -35.81 64.99 16.14
N SER A 423 -34.91 65.72 15.47
CA SER A 423 -34.44 67.05 15.88
C SER A 423 -35.51 68.09 15.58
N LYS A 424 -35.57 69.20 16.33
CA LYS A 424 -36.61 70.23 16.20
C LYS A 424 -36.69 70.90 14.80
N ALA A 425 -35.72 70.67 13.93
CA ALA A 425 -35.63 71.33 12.64
C ALA A 425 -36.26 70.50 11.51
N SER A 426 -36.89 71.18 10.55
CA SER A 426 -37.41 70.59 9.33
C SER A 426 -36.32 70.53 8.28
N GLY A 427 -36.23 69.43 7.54
CA GLY A 427 -35.29 69.35 6.43
C GLY A 427 -34.81 67.95 6.14
N SER A 428 -33.90 67.84 5.17
CA SER A 428 -33.36 66.57 4.74
C SER A 428 -32.22 66.12 5.67
N TYR A 429 -32.25 64.88 6.09
CA TYR A 429 -31.24 64.22 6.91
C TYR A 429 -30.78 62.93 6.23
N GLY A 430 -29.53 62.54 6.49
CA GLY A 430 -29.00 61.27 6.01
C GLY A 430 -27.93 60.69 6.91
N GLY A 431 -27.85 59.36 6.91
CA GLY A 431 -26.87 58.62 7.69
C GLY A 431 -26.85 57.16 7.32
N SER A 432 -25.80 56.47 7.74
CA SER A 432 -25.62 55.04 7.47
C SER A 432 -25.09 54.33 8.70
N VAL A 433 -25.42 53.05 8.84
CA VAL A 433 -24.84 52.18 9.87
C VAL A 433 -24.60 50.79 9.29
N SER A 434 -23.48 50.19 9.68
CA SER A 434 -23.18 48.79 9.37
C SER A 434 -23.34 47.93 10.62
N TYR A 435 -23.89 46.74 10.44
CA TYR A 435 -24.12 45.77 11.52
C TYR A 435 -24.07 44.33 11.00
N LEU A 436 -23.99 43.38 11.92
CA LEU A 436 -24.05 41.96 11.59
C LEU A 436 -25.50 41.46 11.61
N THR A 437 -25.84 40.58 10.68
CA THR A 437 -27.11 39.84 10.62
C THR A 437 -26.86 38.34 10.72
N GLN A 438 -27.84 37.60 11.24
CA GLN A 438 -27.93 36.14 11.19
C GLN A 438 -29.14 35.67 10.37
N ASP A 439 -29.86 36.58 9.71
CA ASP A 439 -30.99 36.20 8.87
C ASP A 439 -30.54 35.35 7.69
N ASP A 440 -31.43 34.47 7.22
CA ASP A 440 -31.35 33.88 5.89
C ASP A 440 -31.18 34.98 4.83
N TYR A 441 -30.55 34.66 3.71
CA TYR A 441 -30.42 35.62 2.62
C TYR A 441 -31.80 36.06 2.09
N PRO A 442 -32.00 37.35 1.77
CA PRO A 442 -33.30 37.84 1.32
C PRO A 442 -33.69 37.18 -0.01
N THR A 443 -35.01 36.97 -0.21
CA THR A 443 -35.59 36.47 -1.45
C THR A 443 -36.44 37.56 -2.10
N GLY A 444 -36.35 37.73 -3.42
CA GLY A 444 -37.13 38.72 -4.16
C GLY A 444 -36.58 40.15 -4.17
N ASP A 445 -35.32 40.36 -3.76
CA ASP A 445 -34.64 41.64 -3.97
C ASP A 445 -34.15 41.77 -5.42
N SER A 446 -34.09 43.01 -5.91
CA SER A 446 -33.63 43.37 -7.26
C SER A 446 -32.12 43.16 -7.41
N PHE A 447 -31.70 41.90 -7.44
CA PHE A 447 -30.39 41.44 -7.92
C PHE A 447 -30.42 40.00 -8.45
N PHE A 448 -31.54 39.29 -8.38
CA PHE A 448 -31.75 38.07 -9.16
C PHE A 448 -32.22 38.47 -10.57
N GLY A 449 -31.26 38.83 -11.42
CA GLY A 449 -31.40 38.78 -12.88
C GLY A 449 -31.03 37.40 -13.38
#